data_AF-A0A6I7WFY2-F1
#
_entry.id   AF-A0A6I7WFY2-F1
#
_cell.length_a   1.000
_cell.length_b   1.000
_cell.length_c   1.000
_cell.angle_alpha   90.00
_cell.angle_beta   90.00
_cell.angle_gamma   90.00
#
_symmetry.space_group_name_H-M   'P 1'
#
loop_
_entity.id
_entity.type
_entity.pdbx_description
1 polymer ?
#
loop_
_entity_poly.entity_id
_entity_poly.type
_entity_poly.pdbx_seq_one_letter_code
_entity_poly.pdbx_strand_id
1 'polypeptide(L)'
;MSASSFSDARKKLDENIFKVLNQRIIAAHDTLAEPDNQSQRWLNHRLFAVDGSKLNLPRELIDHHYRTPSKDAYYPQGLLSCLYQLKSKIPYDFDLVNHGNERQCALAHLKTLTTGDVVVYDRGYFSYAMLYYHMQMGVHPVFRLQKNTFKAIDDFRNSTQTDQIITLLPTKETQRDIRKQYPDIQFKALTIRLIKYTLEGKTYCIGTTLLDERYTIDALKEVYHARWGIEELYKISKNMIVVDDFHGRSERTVKQELFAHFVLITMSRLCTNESENLLNSLLNLQPDEMDPKQTIQANFKNSLATMSRHLEDIMFVPARCIKKVMDDIVSSISRNHQKLRPGRSYIRKSKKPVNKWRGCESTA
;
A
#
# COMPACT_ATOMS: atom_id res chain seq x y z
N MET A 1 -27.56 -16.62 -19.70
CA MET A 1 -27.11 -15.28 -20.17
C MET A 1 -26.06 -15.48 -21.26
N SER A 2 -26.15 -14.77 -22.39
CA SER A 2 -25.06 -14.77 -23.39
C SER A 2 -23.86 -13.98 -22.87
N ALA A 3 -22.65 -14.28 -23.34
CA ALA A 3 -21.44 -13.54 -22.96
C ALA A 3 -21.55 -12.02 -23.24
N SER A 4 -22.26 -11.64 -24.31
CA SER A 4 -22.55 -10.24 -24.64
C SER A 4 -23.46 -9.57 -23.59
N SER A 5 -24.57 -10.22 -23.22
CA SER A 5 -25.50 -9.69 -22.22
C SER A 5 -24.85 -9.49 -20.84
N PHE A 6 -23.95 -10.39 -20.45
CA PHE A 6 -23.19 -10.27 -19.20
C PHE A 6 -22.19 -9.11 -19.24
N SER A 7 -21.47 -8.95 -20.36
CA SER A 7 -20.54 -7.83 -20.57
C SER A 7 -21.27 -6.48 -20.54
N ASP A 8 -22.45 -6.38 -21.14
CA ASP A 8 -23.22 -5.14 -21.17
C ASP A 8 -23.85 -4.80 -19.81
N ALA A 9 -24.30 -5.80 -19.05
CA ALA A 9 -24.72 -5.59 -17.67
C ALA A 9 -23.56 -5.09 -16.80
N ARG A 10 -22.37 -5.68 -16.97
CA ARG A 10 -21.17 -5.32 -16.23
C ARG A 10 -20.70 -3.88 -16.48
N LYS A 11 -20.88 -3.34 -17.69
CA LYS A 11 -20.56 -1.94 -18.01
C LYS A 11 -21.39 -0.91 -17.23
N LYS A 12 -22.58 -1.31 -16.74
CA LYS A 12 -23.47 -0.44 -15.94
C LYS A 12 -22.96 -0.23 -14.51
N LEU A 13 -22.06 -1.09 -14.03
CA LEU A 13 -21.46 -0.96 -12.71
C LEU A 13 -20.25 -0.02 -12.79
N ASP A 14 -20.25 1.08 -12.05
CA ASP A 14 -19.07 1.94 -11.96
C ASP A 14 -17.97 1.25 -11.15
N GLU A 15 -16.72 1.28 -11.61
CA GLU A 15 -15.61 0.65 -10.91
C GLU A 15 -15.40 1.20 -9.48
N ASN A 16 -15.75 2.46 -9.23
CA ASN A 16 -15.57 3.08 -7.92
C ASN A 16 -16.49 2.48 -6.84
N ILE A 17 -17.51 1.70 -7.22
CA ILE A 17 -18.33 0.98 -6.25
C ILE A 17 -17.47 0.09 -5.34
N PHE A 18 -16.39 -0.49 -5.86
CA PHE A 18 -15.49 -1.35 -5.11
C PHE A 18 -14.64 -0.56 -4.12
N LYS A 19 -14.25 0.69 -4.46
CA LYS A 19 -13.58 1.59 -3.51
C LYS A 19 -14.52 1.98 -2.38
N VAL A 20 -15.77 2.34 -2.72
CA VAL A 20 -16.82 2.66 -1.74
C VAL A 20 -17.13 1.46 -0.84
N LEU A 21 -17.25 0.26 -1.41
CA LEU A 21 -17.47 -0.97 -0.67
C LEU A 21 -16.30 -1.28 0.28
N ASN A 22 -15.06 -1.15 -0.19
CA ASN A 22 -13.86 -1.33 0.64
C ASN A 22 -13.88 -0.41 1.85
N GLN A 23 -14.15 0.88 1.63
CA GLN A 23 -14.22 1.89 2.69
C GLN A 23 -15.34 1.59 3.69
N ARG A 24 -16.52 1.14 3.22
CA ARG A 24 -17.62 0.75 4.10
C ARG A 24 -17.29 -0.48 4.94
N ILE A 25 -16.61 -1.48 4.38
CA ILE A 25 -16.17 -2.68 5.10
C ILE A 25 -15.18 -2.29 6.19
N ILE A 26 -14.18 -1.46 5.87
CA ILE A 26 -13.20 -0.98 6.84
C ILE A 26 -13.87 -0.16 7.94
N ALA A 27 -14.73 0.79 7.59
CA ALA A 27 -15.43 1.61 8.58
C ALA A 27 -16.36 0.78 9.50
N ALA A 28 -17.04 -0.23 8.96
CA ALA A 28 -17.85 -1.14 9.76
C ALA A 28 -17.00 -1.96 10.74
N HIS A 29 -15.83 -2.43 10.32
CA HIS A 29 -14.88 -3.11 11.19
C HIS A 29 -14.33 -2.18 12.28
N ASP A 30 -13.89 -0.98 11.90
CA ASP A 30 -13.36 0.04 12.83
C ASP A 30 -14.41 0.47 13.89
N THR A 31 -15.70 0.49 13.53
CA THR A 31 -16.79 0.84 14.46
C THR A 31 -17.05 -0.27 15.50
N LEU A 32 -16.82 -1.52 15.12
CA LEU A 32 -16.99 -2.69 15.99
C LEU A 32 -15.75 -2.96 16.85
N ALA A 33 -14.59 -2.43 16.47
CA ALA A 33 -13.38 -2.52 17.25
C ALA A 33 -13.48 -1.62 18.50
N GLU A 34 -13.10 -2.16 19.67
CA GLU A 34 -13.13 -1.42 20.93
C GLU A 34 -12.31 -0.10 20.82
N PRO A 35 -12.80 1.03 21.38
CA PRO A 35 -12.17 2.34 21.26
C PRO A 35 -10.70 2.38 21.71
N ASP A 36 -10.32 1.46 22.60
CA ASP A 36 -9.01 1.37 23.22
C ASP A 36 -8.11 0.30 22.57
N ASN A 37 -8.35 -0.05 21.30
CA ASN A 37 -7.49 -0.97 20.55
C ASN A 37 -6.14 -0.33 20.19
N GLN A 38 -5.36 0.05 21.21
CA GLN A 38 -4.02 0.62 21.11
C GLN A 38 -3.07 -0.29 20.33
N SER A 39 -3.33 -1.60 20.30
CA SER A 39 -2.53 -2.59 19.56
C SER A 39 -2.43 -2.30 18.05
N GLN A 40 -3.41 -1.60 17.49
CA GLN A 40 -3.44 -1.25 16.06
C GLN A 40 -2.84 0.12 15.74
N ARG A 41 -2.48 0.91 16.75
CA ARG A 41 -1.87 2.23 16.60
C ARG A 41 -0.39 2.19 16.94
N TRP A 42 0.38 3.09 16.34
CA TRP A 42 1.78 3.32 16.70
C TRP A 42 1.88 4.71 17.28
N LEU A 43 2.16 4.81 18.59
CA LEU A 43 2.21 6.08 19.31
C LEU A 43 0.97 6.95 19.03
N ASN A 44 -0.22 6.34 19.12
CA ASN A 44 -1.54 6.91 18.81
C ASN A 44 -1.84 7.25 17.33
N HIS A 45 -0.91 6.96 16.41
CA HIS A 45 -1.11 7.16 14.98
C HIS A 45 -1.57 5.89 14.26
N ARG A 46 -2.42 6.05 13.24
CA ARG A 46 -2.58 5.01 12.21
C ARG A 46 -1.39 5.07 11.27
N LEU A 47 -0.82 3.92 10.96
CA LEU A 47 0.33 3.80 10.07
C LEU A 47 -0.09 3.34 8.68
N PHE A 48 0.31 4.13 7.69
CA PHE A 48 0.09 3.82 6.28
C PHE A 48 1.39 3.82 5.50
N ALA A 49 1.40 3.17 4.35
CA ALA A 49 2.42 3.27 3.33
C ALA A 49 1.79 3.47 1.97
N VAL A 50 2.45 4.22 1.09
CA VAL A 50 2.08 4.31 -0.32
C VAL A 50 3.21 3.75 -1.16
N ASP A 51 2.86 2.89 -2.11
CA ASP A 51 3.79 2.39 -3.10
C ASP A 51 3.06 2.12 -4.42
N GLY A 52 3.81 2.10 -5.51
CA GLY A 52 3.33 1.90 -6.86
C GLY A 52 3.79 0.56 -7.44
N SER A 53 3.00 -0.01 -8.34
CA SER A 53 3.41 -1.15 -9.14
C SER A 53 2.97 -1.02 -10.58
N LYS A 54 3.90 -1.24 -11.50
CA LYS A 54 3.55 -1.39 -12.91
C LYS A 54 2.89 -2.75 -13.13
N LEU A 55 1.73 -2.73 -13.78
CA LEU A 55 0.96 -3.89 -14.16
C LEU A 55 0.84 -3.92 -15.68
N ASN A 56 1.07 -5.08 -16.30
CA ASN A 56 0.75 -5.27 -17.71
C ASN A 56 -0.77 -5.39 -17.83
N LEU A 57 -1.34 -4.78 -18.87
CA LEU A 57 -2.78 -4.70 -19.07
C LEU A 57 -3.16 -5.30 -20.44
N PRO A 58 -4.44 -5.66 -20.65
CA PRO A 58 -4.93 -6.07 -21.97
C PRO A 58 -4.57 -5.04 -23.04
N ARG A 59 -4.28 -5.51 -24.26
CA ARG A 59 -3.76 -4.68 -25.35
C ARG A 59 -4.72 -3.57 -25.75
N GLU A 60 -6.00 -3.83 -25.64
CA GLU A 60 -7.11 -2.92 -25.92
C GLU A 60 -7.03 -1.63 -25.07
N LEU A 61 -6.33 -1.63 -23.94
CA LEU A 61 -6.15 -0.42 -23.12
C LEU A 61 -5.19 0.60 -23.76
N ILE A 62 -4.54 0.30 -24.88
CA ILE A 62 -3.84 1.30 -25.69
C ILE A 62 -4.80 2.41 -26.14
N ASP A 63 -6.05 2.04 -26.47
CA ASP A 63 -7.09 2.99 -26.88
C ASP A 63 -7.53 3.90 -25.72
N HIS A 64 -7.19 3.53 -24.48
CA HIS A 64 -7.40 4.30 -23.25
C HIS A 64 -6.13 5.05 -22.80
N HIS A 65 -5.20 5.32 -23.73
CA HIS A 65 -3.95 6.06 -23.52
C HIS A 65 -2.91 5.36 -22.61
N TYR A 66 -3.08 4.07 -22.30
CA TYR A 66 -2.03 3.31 -21.64
C TYR A 66 -0.89 3.03 -22.63
N ARG A 67 0.36 3.18 -22.17
CA ARG A 67 1.53 3.07 -23.04
C ARG A 67 2.25 1.76 -22.85
N THR A 68 2.84 1.23 -23.91
CA THR A 68 3.76 0.10 -23.83
C THR A 68 5.08 0.56 -23.19
N PRO A 69 5.75 -0.30 -22.42
CA PRO A 69 7.01 0.05 -21.75
C PRO A 69 8.17 0.25 -22.73
N SER A 70 8.09 -0.33 -23.92
CA SER A 70 9.03 -0.15 -25.04
C SER A 70 8.29 -0.29 -26.38
N LYS A 71 8.95 0.09 -27.47
CA LYS A 71 8.40 -0.04 -28.83
C LYS A 71 8.05 -1.49 -29.19
N ASP A 72 8.84 -2.44 -28.69
CA ASP A 72 8.70 -3.86 -28.98
C ASP A 72 7.79 -4.61 -28.00
N ALA A 73 7.29 -3.93 -26.96
CA ALA A 73 6.42 -4.56 -25.98
C ALA A 73 4.98 -4.65 -26.51
N TYR A 74 4.40 -5.85 -26.45
CA TYR A 74 3.05 -6.10 -26.96
C TYR A 74 1.93 -5.56 -26.07
N TYR A 75 2.13 -5.60 -24.75
CA TYR A 75 1.13 -5.22 -23.75
C TYR A 75 1.40 -3.83 -23.17
N PRO A 76 0.39 -2.95 -23.06
CA PRO A 76 0.51 -1.69 -22.35
C PRO A 76 0.71 -1.92 -20.85
N GLN A 77 1.22 -0.90 -20.16
CA GLN A 77 1.36 -0.89 -18.70
C GLN A 77 0.58 0.25 -18.06
N GLY A 78 -0.06 -0.05 -16.93
CA GLY A 78 -0.61 0.94 -16.02
C GLY A 78 0.16 0.98 -14.70
N LEU A 79 0.06 2.11 -14.00
CA LEU A 79 0.54 2.26 -12.64
C LEU A 79 -0.62 1.96 -11.69
N LEU A 80 -0.49 0.87 -10.95
CA LEU A 80 -1.33 0.55 -9.81
C LEU A 80 -0.73 1.20 -8.56
N SER A 81 -1.42 2.16 -7.98
CA SER A 81 -1.03 2.79 -6.71
C SER A 81 -1.94 2.29 -5.59
N CYS A 82 -1.37 2.08 -4.41
CA CYS A 82 -2.11 1.63 -3.24
C CYS A 82 -1.63 2.37 -2.00
N LEU A 83 -2.59 2.85 -1.21
CA LEU A 83 -2.44 3.27 0.16
C LEU A 83 -2.76 2.06 1.06
N TYR A 84 -1.77 1.63 1.83
CA TYR A 84 -1.82 0.39 2.57
C TYR A 84 -1.67 0.65 4.07
N GLN A 85 -2.59 0.13 4.87
CA GLN A 85 -2.51 0.22 6.32
C GLN A 85 -1.55 -0.85 6.86
N LEU A 86 -0.47 -0.42 7.50
CA LEU A 86 0.69 -1.29 7.79
C LEU A 86 0.41 -2.34 8.86
N LYS A 87 -0.28 -1.96 9.94
CA LYS A 87 -0.58 -2.85 11.07
C LYS A 87 -1.58 -3.94 10.69
N SER A 88 -2.70 -3.54 10.12
CA SER A 88 -3.80 -4.44 9.71
C SER A 88 -3.56 -5.11 8.35
N LYS A 89 -2.53 -4.69 7.62
CA LYS A 89 -2.13 -5.27 6.32
C LYS A 89 -3.21 -5.17 5.24
N ILE A 90 -3.99 -4.08 5.24
CA ILE A 90 -5.16 -3.88 4.38
C ILE A 90 -4.87 -2.84 3.29
N PRO A 91 -5.27 -3.07 2.02
CA PRO A 91 -5.34 -2.02 1.01
C PRO A 91 -6.47 -1.05 1.36
N TYR A 92 -6.12 0.13 1.88
CA TYR A 92 -7.08 1.14 2.34
C TYR A 92 -7.68 1.91 1.16
N ASP A 93 -6.83 2.37 0.26
CA ASP A 93 -7.23 2.99 -1.00
C ASP A 93 -6.31 2.51 -2.14
N PHE A 94 -6.82 2.52 -3.37
CA PHE A 94 -6.10 2.01 -4.53
C PHE A 94 -6.62 2.62 -5.82
N ASP A 95 -5.74 2.75 -6.80
CA ASP A 95 -6.12 3.25 -8.13
C ASP A 95 -5.23 2.71 -9.24
N LEU A 96 -5.81 2.60 -10.44
CA LEU A 96 -5.08 2.24 -11.66
C LEU A 96 -5.13 3.41 -12.64
N VAL A 97 -3.95 3.90 -12.99
CA VAL A 97 -3.79 5.06 -13.88
C VAL A 97 -2.89 4.75 -15.06
N ASN A 98 -3.08 5.50 -16.15
CA ASN A 98 -2.32 5.37 -17.39
C ASN A 98 -0.99 6.15 -17.40
N HIS A 99 -0.67 6.88 -16.33
CA HIS A 99 0.56 7.65 -16.19
C HIS A 99 1.49 7.08 -15.12
N GLY A 100 2.80 7.36 -15.23
CA GLY A 100 3.80 6.92 -14.26
C GLY A 100 4.00 7.84 -13.04
N ASN A 101 3.15 8.85 -12.83
CA ASN A 101 3.34 9.83 -11.77
C ASN A 101 2.86 9.33 -10.39
N GLU A 102 3.73 8.60 -9.68
CA GLU A 102 3.46 8.08 -8.34
C GLU A 102 3.15 9.16 -7.30
N ARG A 103 3.77 10.35 -7.39
CA ARG A 103 3.49 11.46 -6.46
C ARG A 103 2.07 11.99 -6.61
N GLN A 104 1.57 12.05 -7.84
CA GLN A 104 0.19 12.45 -8.10
C GLN A 104 -0.80 11.44 -7.49
N CYS A 105 -0.55 10.14 -7.64
CA CYS A 105 -1.36 9.11 -6.99
C CYS A 105 -1.31 9.21 -5.46
N ALA A 106 -0.11 9.43 -4.89
CA ALA A 106 0.04 9.62 -3.45
C ALA A 106 -0.76 10.82 -2.91
N LEU A 107 -0.80 11.94 -3.64
CA LEU A 107 -1.62 13.10 -3.26
C LEU A 107 -3.12 12.84 -3.42
N ALA A 108 -3.53 11.97 -4.35
CA ALA A 108 -4.92 11.53 -4.43
C ALA A 108 -5.29 10.69 -3.20
N HIS A 109 -4.45 9.72 -2.82
CA HIS A 109 -4.62 8.91 -1.61
C HIS A 109 -4.61 9.73 -0.33
N LEU A 110 -3.79 10.80 -0.26
CA LEU A 110 -3.71 11.69 0.89
C LEU A 110 -5.08 12.28 1.28
N LYS A 111 -6.00 12.48 0.33
CA LYS A 111 -7.35 13.00 0.57
C LYS A 111 -8.26 12.04 1.36
N THR A 112 -7.88 10.77 1.45
CA THR A 112 -8.62 9.74 2.21
C THR A 112 -8.14 9.61 3.65
N LEU A 113 -7.02 10.25 4.00
CA LEU A 113 -6.42 10.20 5.32
C LEU A 113 -6.96 11.30 6.23
N THR A 114 -6.77 11.11 7.52
CA THR A 114 -7.22 12.03 8.57
C THR A 114 -6.02 12.66 9.29
N THR A 115 -6.25 13.83 9.91
CA THR A 115 -5.25 14.50 10.72
C THR A 115 -4.67 13.57 11.79
N GLY A 116 -3.34 13.59 11.92
CA GLY A 116 -2.61 12.69 12.81
C GLY A 116 -2.25 11.35 12.18
N ASP A 117 -2.67 11.00 10.97
CA ASP A 117 -2.16 9.77 10.34
C ASP A 117 -0.68 9.91 9.97
N VAL A 118 0.03 8.78 9.94
CA VAL A 118 1.45 8.72 9.52
C VAL A 118 1.55 7.92 8.22
N VAL A 119 2.24 8.47 7.21
CA VAL A 119 2.39 7.83 5.91
C VAL A 119 3.85 7.67 5.53
N VAL A 120 4.25 6.43 5.24
CA VAL A 120 5.62 6.08 4.87
C VAL A 120 5.78 6.00 3.36
N TYR A 121 6.83 6.64 2.85
CA TYR A 121 7.13 6.69 1.43
C TYR A 121 8.57 6.27 1.12
N ASP A 122 8.77 5.64 -0.04
CA ASP A 122 10.12 5.38 -0.55
C ASP A 122 10.76 6.66 -1.14
N ARG A 123 12.04 6.53 -1.51
CA ARG A 123 12.92 7.60 -1.96
C ARG A 123 12.40 8.44 -3.13
N GLY A 124 11.51 7.91 -3.96
CA GLY A 124 10.98 8.61 -5.13
C GLY A 124 9.95 9.69 -4.79
N TYR A 125 9.34 9.67 -3.61
CA TYR A 125 8.15 10.49 -3.33
C TYR A 125 8.48 11.88 -2.81
N PHE A 126 9.59 12.05 -2.07
CA PHE A 126 9.89 13.33 -1.44
C PHE A 126 9.96 14.48 -2.47
N SER A 127 9.24 15.56 -2.15
CA SER A 127 9.28 16.84 -2.85
C SER A 127 8.70 17.91 -1.92
N TYR A 128 8.99 19.19 -2.20
CA TYR A 128 8.42 20.29 -1.45
C TYR A 128 6.88 20.28 -1.48
N ALA A 129 6.28 20.01 -2.65
CA ALA A 129 4.83 19.93 -2.80
C ALA A 129 4.22 18.82 -1.92
N MET A 130 4.85 17.64 -1.90
CA MET A 130 4.42 16.55 -1.02
C MET A 130 4.47 16.95 0.45
N LEU A 131 5.57 17.55 0.91
CA LEU A 131 5.69 18.03 2.29
C LEU A 131 4.65 19.11 2.61
N TYR A 132 4.46 20.07 1.71
CA TYR A 132 3.46 21.14 1.84
C TYR A 132 2.06 20.59 2.05
N TYR A 133 1.57 19.71 1.17
CA TYR A 133 0.21 19.18 1.26
C TYR A 133 0.01 18.30 2.50
N HIS A 134 1.02 17.53 2.91
CA HIS A 134 0.97 16.77 4.16
C HIS A 134 0.78 17.68 5.37
N MET A 135 1.58 18.76 5.46
CA MET A 135 1.45 19.74 6.54
C MET A 135 0.10 20.47 6.51
N GLN A 136 -0.47 20.72 5.32
CA GLN A 136 -1.81 21.32 5.21
C GLN A 136 -2.93 20.38 5.70
N MET A 137 -2.80 19.07 5.50
CA MET A 137 -3.77 18.07 5.96
C MET A 137 -3.54 17.61 7.41
N GLY A 138 -2.43 18.03 8.03
CA GLY A 138 -2.03 17.55 9.35
C GLY A 138 -1.68 16.06 9.37
N VAL A 139 -1.27 15.51 8.23
CA VAL A 139 -0.81 14.11 8.08
C VAL A 139 0.71 14.12 8.12
N HIS A 140 1.30 13.20 8.87
CA HIS A 140 2.74 13.15 9.09
C HIS A 140 3.44 12.22 8.08
N PRO A 141 4.23 12.74 7.14
CA PRO A 141 4.96 11.88 6.23
C PRO A 141 6.27 11.39 6.85
N VAL A 142 6.67 10.17 6.49
CA VAL A 142 8.00 9.61 6.72
C VAL A 142 8.60 9.28 5.35
N PHE A 143 9.45 10.18 4.85
CA PHE A 143 10.11 10.02 3.56
C PHE A 143 11.49 9.42 3.73
N ARG A 144 11.84 8.43 2.91
CA ARG A 144 13.26 8.21 2.61
C ARG A 144 13.77 9.32 1.70
N LEU A 145 14.87 9.97 2.08
CA LEU A 145 15.41 11.09 1.34
C LEU A 145 16.52 10.63 0.37
N GLN A 146 16.51 11.21 -0.83
CA GLN A 146 17.58 11.05 -1.81
C GLN A 146 18.68 12.11 -1.60
N LYS A 147 19.82 11.90 -2.26
CA LYS A 147 20.84 12.94 -2.40
C LYS A 147 20.36 13.99 -3.41
N ASN A 148 20.94 15.18 -3.39
CA ASN A 148 20.73 16.25 -4.37
C ASN A 148 19.28 16.75 -4.44
N THR A 149 18.50 16.60 -3.37
CA THR A 149 17.12 17.10 -3.36
C THR A 149 17.02 18.52 -2.80
N PHE A 150 17.72 18.78 -1.70
CA PHE A 150 17.91 20.12 -1.13
C PHE A 150 19.30 20.19 -0.53
N LYS A 151 19.98 21.32 -0.71
CA LYS A 151 21.32 21.55 -0.14
C LYS A 151 21.35 21.28 1.37
N ALA A 152 20.37 21.76 2.12
CA ALA A 152 20.28 21.51 3.56
C ALA A 152 20.15 20.02 3.94
N ILE A 153 19.48 19.21 3.09
CA ILE A 153 19.40 17.76 3.29
C ILE A 153 20.77 17.13 3.00
N ASP A 154 21.46 17.56 1.95
CA ASP A 154 22.79 17.04 1.60
C ASP A 154 23.84 17.43 2.65
N ASP A 155 23.78 18.66 3.17
CA ASP A 155 24.62 19.13 4.27
C ASP A 155 24.41 18.26 5.52
N PHE A 156 23.15 17.97 5.90
CA PHE A 156 22.85 17.04 6.99
C PHE A 156 23.41 15.63 6.73
N ARG A 157 23.24 15.10 5.51
CA ARG A 157 23.73 13.77 5.16
C ARG A 157 25.24 13.65 5.27
N ASN A 158 25.97 14.71 4.90
CA ASN A 158 27.43 14.75 4.95
C ASN A 158 27.98 15.11 6.35
N SER A 159 27.15 15.65 7.24
CA SER A 159 27.55 15.96 8.61
C SER A 159 27.81 14.70 9.46
N THR A 160 28.21 14.88 10.72
CA THR A 160 28.26 13.80 11.73
C THR A 160 26.95 13.64 12.50
N GLN A 161 25.99 14.56 12.37
CA GLN A 161 24.74 14.57 13.16
C GLN A 161 23.78 13.47 12.72
N THR A 162 23.19 12.73 13.65
CA THR A 162 22.23 11.66 13.35
C THR A 162 20.78 12.12 13.36
N ASP A 163 20.50 13.27 13.96
CA ASP A 163 19.18 13.86 14.12
C ASP A 163 19.28 15.38 14.08
N GLN A 164 18.51 16.03 13.20
CA GLN A 164 18.52 17.49 13.04
C GLN A 164 17.18 17.99 12.52
N ILE A 165 16.63 19.03 13.15
CA ILE A 165 15.49 19.77 12.61
C ILE A 165 15.99 20.87 11.70
N ILE A 166 15.49 20.92 10.47
CA ILE A 166 15.83 21.95 9.49
C ILE A 166 14.56 22.60 8.94
N THR A 167 14.76 23.73 8.26
CA THR A 167 13.69 24.42 7.53
C THR A 167 14.02 24.44 6.03
N LEU A 168 13.03 24.09 5.21
CA LEU A 168 13.15 24.00 3.76
C LEU A 168 12.35 25.10 3.09
N LEU A 169 13.00 25.85 2.21
CA LEU A 169 12.37 26.78 1.28
C LEU A 169 13.03 26.63 -0.10
N PRO A 170 12.29 26.28 -1.16
CA PRO A 170 12.85 26.16 -2.51
C PRO A 170 13.33 27.51 -3.03
N THR A 171 14.35 27.50 -3.89
CA THR A 171 14.83 28.71 -4.60
C THR A 171 13.76 29.24 -5.54
N LYS A 172 13.85 30.52 -5.94
CA LYS A 172 12.86 31.14 -6.85
C LYS A 172 12.71 30.40 -8.19
N GLU A 173 13.78 29.80 -8.68
CA GLU A 173 13.77 28.95 -9.88
C GLU A 173 12.95 27.68 -9.64
N THR A 174 13.27 26.91 -8.59
CA THR A 174 12.53 25.70 -8.24
C THR A 174 11.06 26.00 -7.92
N GLN A 175 10.75 27.15 -7.32
CA GLN A 175 9.37 27.61 -7.10
C GLN A 175 8.61 27.76 -8.42
N ARG A 176 9.25 28.27 -9.47
CA ARG A 176 8.63 28.43 -10.79
C ARG A 176 8.26 27.07 -11.39
N ASP A 177 9.15 26.08 -11.27
CA ASP A 177 8.90 24.73 -11.79
C ASP A 177 7.84 23.97 -10.99
N ILE A 178 7.85 24.09 -9.67
CA ILE A 178 6.80 23.52 -8.81
C ILE A 178 5.45 24.12 -9.19
N ARG A 179 5.36 25.43 -9.42
CA ARG A 179 4.11 26.12 -9.75
C ARG A 179 3.51 25.66 -11.08
N LYS A 180 4.31 25.18 -12.04
CA LYS A 180 3.79 24.58 -13.29
C LYS A 180 2.95 23.32 -13.04
N GLN A 181 3.30 22.54 -12.01
CA GLN A 181 2.59 21.31 -11.65
C GLN A 181 1.55 21.53 -10.55
N TYR A 182 1.79 22.51 -9.67
CA TYR A 182 0.98 22.82 -8.49
C TYR A 182 0.71 24.33 -8.42
N PRO A 183 -0.25 24.85 -9.20
CA PRO A 183 -0.48 26.29 -9.32
C PRO A 183 -0.89 26.95 -7.99
N ASP A 184 -1.62 26.22 -7.15
CA ASP A 184 -2.20 26.71 -5.90
C ASP A 184 -1.23 26.68 -4.70
N ILE A 185 0.02 26.24 -4.89
CA ILE A 185 1.00 26.18 -3.79
C ILE A 185 1.40 27.58 -3.32
N GLN A 186 1.34 27.76 -2.00
CA GLN A 186 1.89 28.91 -1.29
C GLN A 186 3.27 28.57 -0.73
N PHE A 187 4.32 29.16 -1.31
CA PHE A 187 5.69 28.91 -0.88
C PHE A 187 5.98 29.58 0.46
N LYS A 188 6.18 28.76 1.48
CA LYS A 188 6.60 29.15 2.83
C LYS A 188 7.71 28.23 3.35
N ALA A 189 8.41 28.67 4.38
CA ALA A 189 9.43 27.86 5.02
C ALA A 189 8.74 26.66 5.72
N LEU A 190 9.13 25.43 5.39
CA LEU A 190 8.55 24.21 5.96
C LEU A 190 9.57 23.50 6.86
N THR A 191 9.19 23.22 8.10
CA THR A 191 10.04 22.53 9.07
C THR A 191 9.95 21.02 8.89
N ILE A 192 11.10 20.34 8.91
CA ILE A 192 11.22 18.89 8.82
C ILE A 192 12.35 18.40 9.74
N ARG A 193 12.13 17.30 10.45
CA ARG A 193 13.16 16.58 11.19
C ARG A 193 13.83 15.56 10.28
N LEU A 194 15.15 15.60 10.24
CA LEU A 194 15.99 14.70 9.49
C LEU A 194 16.69 13.73 10.44
N ILE A 195 16.62 12.44 10.13
CA ILE A 195 17.28 11.39 10.88
C ILE A 195 18.13 10.56 9.93
N LYS A 196 19.30 10.10 10.38
CA LYS A 196 20.10 9.12 9.65
C LYS A 196 20.58 7.99 10.55
N TYR A 197 20.51 6.79 10.01
CA TYR A 197 20.98 5.56 10.67
C TYR A 197 21.55 4.60 9.62
N THR A 198 22.38 3.67 10.08
CA THR A 198 23.00 2.65 9.21
C THR A 198 22.46 1.27 9.57
N LEU A 199 22.05 0.51 8.56
CA LEU A 199 21.62 -0.88 8.69
C LEU A 199 22.28 -1.72 7.59
N GLU A 200 22.96 -2.81 7.97
CA GLU A 200 23.65 -3.71 7.05
C GLU A 200 24.57 -2.97 6.05
N GLY A 201 25.33 -1.99 6.54
CA GLY A 201 26.24 -1.17 5.73
C GLY A 201 25.55 -0.14 4.81
N LYS A 202 24.22 -0.02 4.83
CA LYS A 202 23.47 0.99 4.08
C LYS A 202 22.99 2.10 5.01
N THR A 203 23.35 3.34 4.67
CA THR A 203 22.84 4.52 5.38
C THR A 203 21.47 4.93 4.83
N TYR A 204 20.50 5.00 5.73
CA TYR A 204 19.18 5.53 5.48
C TYR A 204 19.11 6.96 6.02
N CYS A 205 18.50 7.86 5.25
CA CYS A 205 18.20 9.23 5.68
C CYS A 205 16.69 9.41 5.54
N ILE A 206 16.03 9.72 6.65
CA ILE A 206 14.59 9.88 6.76
C ILE A 206 14.27 11.34 7.04
N GLY A 207 13.23 11.87 6.39
CA GLY A 207 12.62 13.14 6.71
C GLY A 207 11.21 12.96 7.22
N THR A 208 10.86 13.62 8.33
CA THR A 208 9.52 13.55 8.92
C THR A 208 9.07 14.87 9.54
N THR A 209 7.76 15.08 9.65
CA THR A 209 7.16 16.19 10.42
C THR A 209 6.91 15.81 11.89
N LEU A 210 7.28 14.60 12.31
CA LEU A 210 7.21 14.16 13.70
C LEU A 210 8.41 14.74 14.47
N LEU A 211 8.22 15.93 15.07
CA LEU A 211 9.32 16.72 15.65
C LEU A 211 9.58 16.40 17.14
N ASP A 212 8.62 15.80 17.83
CA ASP A 212 8.68 15.49 19.27
C ASP A 212 9.74 14.40 19.58
N GLU A 213 10.40 14.53 20.72
CA GLU A 213 11.44 13.61 21.19
C GLU A 213 10.93 12.18 21.42
N ARG A 214 9.62 12.01 21.70
CA ARG A 214 8.98 10.69 21.83
C ARG A 214 9.14 9.82 20.58
N TYR A 215 9.35 10.43 19.42
CA TYR A 215 9.64 9.72 18.17
C TYR A 215 11.14 9.48 18.07
N THR A 216 11.60 8.39 18.66
CA THR A 216 13.02 8.01 18.64
C THR A 216 13.47 7.56 17.25
N ILE A 217 14.79 7.59 17.02
CA ILE A 217 15.40 7.10 15.77
C ILE A 217 15.03 5.64 15.51
N ASP A 218 15.05 4.80 16.53
CA ASP A 218 14.73 3.37 16.41
C ASP A 218 13.25 3.15 16.08
N ALA A 219 12.34 3.89 16.71
CA ALA A 219 10.91 3.80 16.40
C ALA A 219 10.62 4.21 14.93
N LEU A 220 11.25 5.28 14.45
CA LEU A 220 11.10 5.72 13.06
C LEU A 220 11.75 4.77 12.05
N LYS A 221 12.87 4.14 12.43
CA LYS A 221 13.50 3.07 11.67
C LYS A 221 12.52 1.90 11.50
N GLU A 222 11.90 1.43 12.58
CA GLU A 222 10.90 0.35 12.52
C GLU A 222 9.72 0.69 11.62
N VAL A 223 9.15 1.90 11.75
CA VAL A 223 8.09 2.38 10.88
C VAL A 223 8.51 2.38 9.41
N TYR A 224 9.72 2.84 9.11
CA TYR A 224 10.23 2.84 7.74
C TYR A 224 10.42 1.43 7.18
N HIS A 225 10.89 0.48 8.00
CA HIS A 225 11.04 -0.92 7.59
C HIS A 225 9.70 -1.64 7.43
N ALA A 226 8.69 -1.30 8.24
CA ALA A 226 7.34 -1.84 8.12
C ALA A 226 6.75 -1.59 6.72
N ARG A 227 7.18 -0.52 6.02
CA ARG A 227 6.79 -0.22 4.63
C ARG A 227 6.92 -1.42 3.70
N TRP A 228 7.91 -2.30 3.89
CA TRP A 228 8.09 -3.50 3.05
C TRP A 228 6.89 -4.46 3.06
N GLY A 229 5.97 -4.34 4.03
CA GLY A 229 4.69 -5.06 4.02
C GLY A 229 3.86 -4.82 2.75
N ILE A 230 3.94 -3.64 2.13
CA ILE A 230 3.22 -3.35 0.87
C ILE A 230 3.77 -4.15 -0.32
N GLU A 231 5.06 -4.51 -0.30
CA GLU A 231 5.63 -5.36 -1.35
C GLU A 231 5.08 -6.79 -1.30
N GLU A 232 4.68 -7.25 -0.11
CA GLU A 232 4.03 -8.55 0.06
C GLU A 232 2.63 -8.53 -0.57
N LEU A 233 1.85 -7.47 -0.36
CA LEU A 233 0.57 -7.25 -1.05
C LEU A 233 0.77 -7.33 -2.57
N TYR A 234 1.73 -6.60 -3.13
CA TYR A 234 1.97 -6.64 -4.57
C TYR A 234 2.44 -7.99 -5.09
N LYS A 235 3.23 -8.75 -4.31
CA LYS A 235 3.60 -10.13 -4.70
C LYS A 235 2.36 -11.02 -4.77
N ILE A 236 1.46 -10.89 -3.82
CA ILE A 236 0.21 -11.65 -3.77
C ILE A 236 -0.68 -11.26 -4.96
N SER A 237 -0.94 -9.97 -5.15
CA SER A 237 -1.77 -9.47 -6.26
C SER A 237 -1.21 -9.82 -7.63
N LYS A 238 0.10 -9.67 -7.88
CA LYS A 238 0.72 -10.01 -9.17
C LYS A 238 0.69 -11.50 -9.51
N ASN A 239 0.66 -12.37 -8.51
CA ASN A 239 0.54 -13.81 -8.73
C ASN A 239 -0.89 -14.24 -9.08
N MET A 240 -1.88 -13.40 -8.76
CA MET A 240 -3.30 -13.70 -9.01
C MET A 240 -3.91 -12.86 -10.14
N ILE A 241 -3.26 -11.76 -10.51
CA ILE A 241 -3.70 -10.85 -11.56
C ILE A 241 -2.61 -10.88 -12.65
N VAL A 242 -2.75 -11.82 -13.58
CA VAL A 242 -1.93 -11.89 -14.79
C VAL A 242 -2.74 -11.35 -15.97
N VAL A 243 -2.06 -10.80 -16.99
CA VAL A 243 -2.71 -10.22 -18.19
C VAL A 243 -3.72 -11.18 -18.82
N ASP A 244 -3.36 -12.45 -18.89
CA ASP A 244 -4.15 -13.50 -19.51
C ASP A 244 -5.38 -13.89 -18.65
N ASP A 245 -5.39 -13.51 -17.36
CA ASP A 245 -6.49 -13.77 -16.43
C ASP A 245 -7.56 -12.66 -16.43
N PHE A 246 -7.32 -11.53 -17.09
CA PHE A 246 -8.34 -10.48 -17.23
C PHE A 246 -9.44 -10.93 -18.20
N HIS A 247 -10.66 -11.00 -17.70
CA HIS A 247 -11.84 -11.31 -18.49
C HIS A 247 -12.33 -10.07 -19.25
N GLY A 248 -12.22 -8.91 -18.62
CA GLY A 248 -12.53 -7.62 -19.21
C GLY A 248 -11.46 -7.10 -20.18
N ARG A 249 -11.88 -6.51 -21.30
CA ARG A 249 -10.99 -5.85 -22.28
C ARG A 249 -11.10 -4.33 -22.32
N SER A 250 -12.04 -3.74 -21.58
CA SER A 250 -12.15 -2.27 -21.43
C SER A 250 -11.48 -1.80 -20.15
N GLU A 251 -11.05 -0.54 -20.10
CA GLU A 251 -10.47 0.07 -18.89
C GLU A 251 -11.37 -0.12 -17.65
N ARG A 252 -12.66 0.18 -17.78
CA ARG A 252 -13.64 0.01 -16.69
C ARG A 252 -13.68 -1.42 -16.18
N THR A 253 -13.80 -2.40 -17.08
CA THR A 253 -13.90 -3.81 -16.67
C THR A 253 -12.60 -4.31 -16.02
N VAL A 254 -11.44 -3.86 -16.51
CA VAL A 254 -10.14 -4.17 -15.89
C VAL A 254 -10.05 -3.57 -14.49
N LYS A 255 -10.46 -2.30 -14.32
CA LYS A 255 -10.52 -1.66 -12.99
C LYS A 255 -11.49 -2.38 -12.04
N GLN A 256 -12.68 -2.77 -12.51
CA GLN A 256 -13.62 -3.54 -11.68
C GLN A 256 -13.03 -4.84 -11.16
N GLU A 257 -12.40 -5.64 -12.04
CA GLU A 257 -11.75 -6.91 -11.65
C GLU A 257 -10.63 -6.67 -10.63
N LEU A 258 -9.79 -5.67 -10.90
CA LEU A 258 -8.69 -5.31 -10.02
C LEU A 258 -9.17 -4.78 -8.65
N PHE A 259 -10.19 -3.93 -8.64
CA PHE A 259 -10.71 -3.33 -7.43
C PHE A 259 -11.50 -4.33 -6.59
N ALA A 260 -12.28 -5.20 -7.22
CA ALA A 260 -12.94 -6.33 -6.54
C ALA A 260 -11.91 -7.24 -5.84
N HIS A 261 -10.77 -7.49 -6.49
CA HIS A 261 -9.68 -8.25 -5.90
C HIS A 261 -9.13 -7.60 -4.63
N PHE A 262 -8.97 -6.27 -4.59
CA PHE A 262 -8.56 -5.58 -3.37
C PHE A 262 -9.61 -5.65 -2.27
N VAL A 263 -10.90 -5.56 -2.58
CA VAL A 263 -11.97 -5.77 -1.58
C VAL A 263 -11.88 -7.17 -0.97
N LEU A 264 -11.64 -8.19 -1.80
CA LEU A 264 -11.48 -9.56 -1.33
C LEU A 264 -10.25 -9.72 -0.43
N ILE A 265 -9.12 -9.08 -0.77
CA ILE A 265 -7.94 -9.02 0.09
C ILE A 265 -8.30 -8.37 1.43
N THR A 266 -9.03 -7.25 1.42
CA THR A 266 -9.45 -6.55 2.64
C THR A 266 -10.27 -7.46 3.53
N MET A 267 -11.33 -8.08 3.01
CA MET A 267 -12.16 -9.01 3.78
C MET A 267 -11.33 -10.17 4.36
N SER A 268 -10.44 -10.75 3.56
CA SER A 268 -9.58 -11.84 3.99
C SER A 268 -8.62 -11.41 5.10
N ARG A 269 -8.05 -10.20 5.01
CA ARG A 269 -7.16 -9.64 6.02
C ARG A 269 -7.88 -9.37 7.32
N LEU A 270 -9.08 -8.82 7.28
CA LEU A 270 -9.89 -8.61 8.47
C LEU A 270 -10.17 -9.94 9.18
N CYS A 271 -10.63 -10.97 8.47
CA CYS A 271 -10.84 -12.29 9.08
C CYS A 271 -9.55 -12.94 9.60
N THR A 272 -8.42 -12.77 8.90
CA THR A 272 -7.12 -13.21 9.38
C THR A 272 -6.72 -12.51 10.67
N ASN A 273 -6.85 -11.18 10.73
CA ASN A 273 -6.47 -10.40 11.90
C ASN A 273 -7.34 -10.77 13.11
N GLU A 274 -8.65 -10.94 12.93
CA GLU A 274 -9.55 -11.41 14.00
C GLU A 274 -9.18 -12.81 14.49
N SER A 275 -8.87 -13.73 13.58
CA SER A 275 -8.41 -15.07 13.94
C SER A 275 -7.08 -15.03 14.72
N GLU A 276 -6.14 -14.16 14.34
CA GLU A 276 -4.85 -14.00 15.02
C GLU A 276 -5.04 -13.35 16.40
N ASN A 277 -5.89 -12.33 16.52
CA ASN A 277 -6.24 -11.70 17.79
C ASN A 277 -6.87 -12.68 18.77
N LEU A 278 -7.83 -13.49 18.31
CA LEU A 278 -8.46 -14.54 19.11
C LEU A 278 -7.42 -15.56 19.59
N LEU A 279 -6.51 -16.00 18.71
CA LEU A 279 -5.46 -16.95 19.07
C LEU A 279 -4.51 -16.36 20.13
N ASN A 280 -4.07 -15.12 19.96
CA ASN A 280 -3.18 -14.46 20.91
C ASN A 280 -3.86 -14.27 22.28
N SER A 281 -5.15 -13.91 22.28
CA SER A 281 -5.95 -13.81 23.51
C SER A 281 -6.07 -15.16 24.21
N LEU A 282 -6.34 -16.26 23.49
CA LEU A 282 -6.43 -17.60 24.07
C LEU A 282 -5.10 -18.09 24.64
N LEU A 283 -3.98 -17.65 24.07
CA LEU A 283 -2.63 -18.01 24.50
C LEU A 283 -2.06 -17.05 25.56
N ASN A 284 -2.80 -16.01 25.98
CA ASN A 284 -2.33 -14.93 26.86
C ASN A 284 -1.03 -14.28 26.39
N LEU A 285 -0.81 -14.20 25.08
CA LEU A 285 0.41 -13.63 24.50
C LEU A 285 0.20 -12.13 24.27
N GLN A 286 0.98 -11.30 24.95
CA GLN A 286 1.04 -9.88 24.63
C GLN A 286 1.84 -9.67 23.33
N PRO A 287 1.34 -8.92 22.34
CA PRO A 287 2.02 -8.75 21.04
C PRO A 287 3.46 -8.24 21.15
N ASP A 288 3.74 -7.41 22.16
CA ASP A 288 5.04 -6.77 22.37
C ASP A 288 6.06 -7.65 23.12
N GLU A 289 5.65 -8.80 23.67
CA GLU A 289 6.54 -9.73 24.41
C GLU A 289 6.92 -10.99 23.59
N MET A 290 6.36 -11.13 22.39
CA MET A 290 6.58 -12.33 21.58
C MET A 290 7.91 -12.27 20.81
N ASP A 291 8.75 -13.30 20.98
CA ASP A 291 9.85 -13.55 20.04
C ASP A 291 9.25 -13.72 18.63
N PRO A 292 9.65 -12.92 17.63
CA PRO A 292 9.14 -13.06 16.27
C PRO A 292 9.41 -14.43 15.64
N LYS A 293 10.26 -15.29 16.22
CA LYS A 293 10.42 -16.70 15.84
C LYS A 293 9.32 -17.64 16.37
N GLN A 294 8.62 -17.22 17.42
CA GLN A 294 7.53 -17.95 18.05
C GLN A 294 6.15 -17.45 17.58
N THR A 295 6.08 -16.27 16.95
CA THR A 295 4.83 -15.74 16.40
C THR A 295 4.24 -16.66 15.33
N ILE A 296 3.00 -17.06 15.59
CA ILE A 296 2.18 -17.87 14.69
C ILE A 296 1.33 -16.90 13.88
N GLN A 297 1.41 -16.97 12.56
CA GLN A 297 0.64 -16.12 11.65
C GLN A 297 -0.27 -17.00 10.78
N ALA A 298 -1.49 -16.55 10.48
CA ALA A 298 -2.36 -17.28 9.58
C ALA A 298 -1.78 -17.30 8.16
N ASN A 299 -2.01 -18.40 7.45
CA ASN A 299 -1.58 -18.52 6.06
C ASN A 299 -2.52 -17.72 5.16
N PHE A 300 -2.11 -16.49 4.83
CA PHE A 300 -2.94 -15.57 4.07
C PHE A 300 -3.39 -16.09 2.69
N LYS A 301 -2.55 -16.89 1.99
CA LYS A 301 -2.95 -17.47 0.70
C LYS A 301 -4.14 -18.43 0.88
N ASN A 302 -4.13 -19.21 1.96
CA ASN A 302 -5.24 -20.09 2.28
C ASN A 302 -6.46 -19.30 2.76
N SER A 303 -6.27 -18.27 3.58
CA SER A 303 -7.36 -17.37 4.01
C SER A 303 -8.07 -16.74 2.83
N LEU A 304 -7.32 -16.27 1.84
CA LEU A 304 -7.88 -15.70 0.62
C LEU A 304 -8.67 -16.76 -0.19
N ALA A 305 -8.13 -17.97 -0.34
CA ALA A 305 -8.84 -19.05 -1.03
C ALA A 305 -10.12 -19.47 -0.29
N THR A 306 -10.10 -19.48 1.05
CA THR A 306 -11.29 -19.72 1.87
C THR A 306 -12.32 -18.62 1.69
N MET A 307 -11.91 -17.35 1.74
CA MET A 307 -12.82 -16.22 1.52
C MET A 307 -13.44 -16.26 0.12
N SER A 308 -12.67 -16.56 -0.92
CA SER A 308 -13.20 -16.72 -2.28
C SER A 308 -14.25 -17.83 -2.38
N ARG A 309 -14.05 -18.96 -1.69
CA ARG A 309 -15.00 -20.09 -1.69
C ARG A 309 -16.33 -19.75 -1.02
N HIS A 310 -16.30 -18.91 0.02
CA HIS A 310 -17.49 -18.50 0.76
C HIS A 310 -18.10 -17.18 0.27
N LEU A 311 -17.55 -16.58 -0.79
CA LEU A 311 -18.05 -15.29 -1.30
C LEU A 311 -19.50 -15.41 -1.79
N GLU A 312 -19.84 -16.49 -2.47
CA GLU A 312 -21.22 -16.76 -2.90
C GLU A 312 -22.16 -16.91 -1.70
N ASP A 313 -21.71 -17.60 -0.65
CA ASP A 313 -22.48 -17.75 0.58
C ASP A 313 -22.75 -16.37 1.22
N ILE A 314 -21.74 -15.52 1.33
CA ILE A 314 -21.89 -14.17 1.90
C ILE A 314 -22.89 -13.31 1.09
N MET A 315 -22.87 -13.45 -0.24
CA MET A 315 -23.67 -12.62 -1.14
C MET A 315 -25.14 -13.06 -1.24
N PHE A 316 -25.41 -14.36 -1.13
CA PHE A 316 -26.73 -14.92 -1.47
C PHE A 316 -27.45 -15.61 -0.30
N VAL A 317 -26.75 -15.90 0.80
CA VAL A 317 -27.39 -16.52 1.97
C VAL A 317 -28.20 -15.46 2.74
N PRO A 318 -29.39 -15.81 3.27
CA PRO A 318 -30.16 -14.89 4.12
C PRO A 318 -29.33 -14.35 5.29
N ALA A 319 -29.49 -13.06 5.61
CA ALA A 319 -28.70 -12.37 6.63
C ALA A 319 -28.57 -13.12 7.97
N ARG A 320 -29.62 -13.84 8.39
CA ARG A 320 -29.65 -14.67 9.59
C ARG A 320 -28.59 -15.79 9.63
N CYS A 321 -28.13 -16.26 8.49
CA CYS A 321 -27.13 -17.33 8.39
C CYS A 321 -25.71 -16.80 8.14
N ILE A 322 -25.54 -15.49 7.91
CA ILE A 322 -24.21 -14.86 7.69
C ILE A 322 -23.30 -15.11 8.89
N LYS A 323 -23.83 -15.04 10.12
CA LYS A 323 -23.04 -15.33 11.32
C LYS A 323 -22.38 -16.71 11.26
N LYS A 324 -23.14 -17.75 10.89
CA LYS A 324 -22.62 -19.11 10.75
C LYS A 324 -21.54 -19.20 9.67
N VAL A 325 -21.76 -18.56 8.51
CA VAL A 325 -20.77 -18.51 7.42
C VAL A 325 -19.48 -17.82 7.90
N MET A 326 -19.58 -16.72 8.64
CA MET A 326 -18.43 -16.03 9.21
C MET A 326 -17.69 -16.88 10.24
N ASP A 327 -18.41 -17.56 11.12
CA ASP A 327 -17.83 -18.49 12.10
C ASP A 327 -17.07 -19.63 11.41
N ASP A 328 -17.64 -20.19 10.33
CA ASP A 328 -17.01 -21.24 9.51
C ASP A 328 -15.73 -20.73 8.81
N ILE A 329 -15.75 -19.50 8.27
CA ILE A 329 -14.59 -18.86 7.65
C ILE A 329 -13.47 -18.67 8.68
N VAL A 330 -13.78 -18.06 9.83
CA VAL A 330 -12.79 -17.80 10.90
C VAL A 330 -12.21 -19.10 11.43
N SER A 331 -13.05 -20.11 11.67
CA SER A 331 -12.62 -21.46 12.08
C SER A 331 -11.74 -22.15 11.02
N SER A 332 -12.00 -21.96 9.72
CA SER A 332 -11.18 -22.53 8.66
C SER A 332 -9.80 -21.85 8.57
N ILE A 333 -9.77 -20.53 8.75
CA ILE A 333 -8.54 -19.73 8.78
C ILE A 333 -7.68 -20.12 9.98
N SER A 334 -8.28 -20.24 11.18
CA SER A 334 -7.58 -20.57 12.42
C SER A 334 -6.97 -21.97 12.45
N ARG A 335 -7.30 -22.86 11.51
CA ARG A 335 -6.66 -24.18 11.40
C ARG A 335 -5.36 -24.15 10.60
N ASN A 336 -5.07 -23.06 9.89
CA ASN A 336 -3.99 -23.00 8.92
C ASN A 336 -3.00 -21.88 9.24
N HIS A 337 -2.01 -22.22 10.06
CA HIS A 337 -0.98 -21.29 10.51
C HIS A 337 0.42 -21.63 10.01
N GLN A 338 1.29 -20.61 10.00
CA GLN A 338 2.71 -20.74 9.73
C GLN A 338 3.52 -19.98 10.79
N LYS A 339 4.69 -20.51 11.16
CA LYS A 339 5.62 -19.80 12.04
C LYS A 339 6.29 -18.65 11.30
N LEU A 340 6.30 -17.47 11.92
CA LEU A 340 7.04 -16.31 11.43
C LEU A 340 8.56 -16.61 11.50
N ARG A 341 9.28 -16.23 10.44
CA ARG A 341 10.73 -16.46 10.33
C ARG A 341 11.43 -15.12 10.08
N PRO A 342 11.75 -14.36 11.14
CA PRO A 342 12.42 -13.07 11.01
C PRO A 342 13.80 -13.20 10.35
N GLY A 343 14.19 -12.21 9.55
CA GLY A 343 15.51 -12.17 8.88
C GLY A 343 15.67 -13.07 7.63
N ARG A 344 14.59 -13.70 7.15
CA ARG A 344 14.64 -14.55 5.95
C ARG A 344 14.79 -13.70 4.68
N SER A 345 16.02 -13.42 4.26
CA SER A 345 16.31 -12.83 2.97
C SER A 345 16.61 -13.90 1.93
N TYR A 346 15.95 -13.84 0.77
CA TYR A 346 16.31 -14.63 -0.39
C TYR A 346 17.05 -13.77 -1.39
N ILE A 347 18.13 -14.29 -1.97
CA ILE A 347 18.74 -13.67 -3.16
C ILE A 347 17.63 -13.53 -4.20
N ARG A 348 17.43 -12.29 -4.68
CA ARG A 348 16.41 -11.99 -5.69
C ARG A 348 16.81 -12.65 -7.02
N LYS A 349 16.46 -13.92 -7.18
CA LYS A 349 16.56 -14.64 -8.44
C LYS A 349 15.31 -14.34 -9.25
N SER A 350 15.45 -13.62 -10.35
CA SER A 350 14.36 -13.35 -11.29
C SER A 350 13.94 -14.66 -11.96
N LYS A 351 13.06 -15.42 -11.33
CA LYS A 351 12.34 -16.53 -11.94
C LYS A 351 11.13 -15.99 -12.71
N LYS A 352 11.34 -15.05 -13.64
CA LYS A 352 10.26 -14.68 -14.55
C LYS A 352 9.88 -15.97 -15.29
N PRO A 353 8.62 -16.44 -15.23
CA PRO A 353 8.20 -17.49 -16.13
C PRO A 353 8.47 -17.00 -17.55
N VAL A 354 8.97 -17.90 -18.41
CA VAL A 354 9.15 -17.58 -19.82
C VAL A 354 7.75 -17.46 -20.41
N ASN A 355 7.23 -16.23 -20.51
CA ASN A 355 6.02 -15.99 -21.28
C ASN A 355 6.31 -16.36 -22.74
N LYS A 356 5.31 -16.93 -23.44
CA LYS A 356 5.38 -17.38 -24.85
C LYS A 356 5.87 -16.33 -25.85
N TRP A 357 6.01 -15.07 -25.44
CA TRP A 357 6.37 -13.94 -26.29
C TRP A 357 7.58 -13.21 -25.69
N ARG A 358 8.79 -13.64 -26.08
CA ARG A 358 10.00 -12.81 -25.93
C ARG A 358 10.05 -11.82 -27.10
N GLY A 359 10.05 -10.53 -26.80
CA GLY A 359 10.75 -9.57 -27.65
C GLY A 359 12.25 -9.81 -27.49
N CYS A 360 12.99 -9.81 -28.60
CA CYS A 360 14.43 -10.09 -28.66
C CYS A 360 15.21 -9.37 -27.55
N GLU A 361 16.17 -10.11 -26.98
CA GLU A 361 17.20 -9.58 -26.11
C GLU A 361 17.93 -8.43 -26.81
N SER A 362 17.96 -7.25 -26.20
CA SER A 362 18.94 -6.22 -26.51
C SER A 362 19.98 -6.23 -25.39
N THR A 363 21.11 -6.85 -25.70
CA THR A 363 22.38 -6.69 -25.00
C THR A 363 22.86 -5.24 -25.11
N ALA A 364 23.04 -4.57 -23.96
CA ALA A 364 24.18 -3.71 -23.63
C ALA A 364 24.16 -3.39 -22.13
#